data_AF-A0A1N7CC50-F1
#
_entry.id   AF-A0A1N7CC50-F1
#
_cell.length_a   1.000
_cell.length_b   1.000
_cell.length_c   1.000
_cell.angle_alpha   90.00
_cell.angle_beta   90.00
_cell.angle_gamma   90.00
#
_symmetry.space_group_name_H-M   'P 1'
#
loop_
_entity.id
_entity.type
_entity.pdbx_description
1 polymer ?
#
loop_
_entity_poly.entity_id
_entity_poly.type
_entity_poly.pdbx_seq_one_letter_code
_entity_poly.pdbx_strand_id
1 'polypeptide(L)' 'MFPPIASRDSILSDEMHPCTRAYHDVVIYGDAASDDTLYEGPIVVHANGWIELEGDRLLSPQAIHHIDIYDDKD' A
#
# COMPACT_ATOMS: atom_id res chain seq x y z
N MET A 1 24.08 12.00 18.94
CA MET A 1 24.31 11.13 17.77
C MET A 1 22.99 10.42 17.52
N PHE A 2 22.21 10.91 16.56
CA PHE A 2 20.92 10.32 16.19
C PHE A 2 21.20 9.06 15.34
N PRO A 3 20.39 7.99 15.42
CA PRO A 3 20.53 6.90 14.48
C PRO A 3 20.25 7.43 13.06
N PRO A 4 20.91 6.90 12.02
CA PRO A 4 20.58 7.25 10.66
C PRO A 4 19.11 6.88 10.42
N ILE A 5 18.39 7.82 9.80
CA ILE A 5 17.01 7.67 9.34
C ILE A 5 16.98 6.35 8.56
N ALA A 6 16.19 5.37 9.03
CA ALA A 6 16.09 4.08 8.38
C ALA A 6 15.79 4.31 6.90
N SER A 7 16.67 3.77 6.07
CA SER A 7 16.68 3.88 4.62
C SER A 7 15.28 3.54 4.08
N ARG A 8 14.76 4.42 3.22
CA ARG A 8 13.51 4.19 2.45
C ARG A 8 13.63 2.99 1.49
N ASP A 9 14.80 2.37 1.43
CA ASP A 9 15.10 1.15 0.66
C ASP A 9 14.64 -0.14 1.36
N SER A 10 14.19 -0.09 2.62
CA SER A 10 13.86 -1.32 3.36
C SER A 10 12.55 -1.98 2.95
N ILE A 11 11.71 -1.28 2.16
CA ILE A 11 10.48 -1.85 1.58
C ILE A 11 10.81 -2.79 0.39
N LEU A 12 12.03 -2.70 -0.15
CA LEU A 12 12.53 -3.49 -1.28
C LEU A 12 13.57 -4.53 -0.85
N SER A 13 13.50 -5.02 0.39
CA SER A 13 14.24 -6.24 0.72
C SER A 13 13.49 -7.42 0.11
N ASP A 14 14.13 -8.00 -0.90
CA ASP A 14 13.83 -9.17 -1.73
C ASP A 14 13.54 -10.45 -0.92
N GLU A 15 12.60 -10.39 0.02
CA GLU A 15 11.88 -11.53 0.62
C GLU A 15 10.36 -11.36 0.39
N MET A 16 10.02 -10.63 -0.68
CA MET A 16 8.67 -10.41 -1.16
C MET A 16 8.09 -11.78 -1.51
N HIS A 17 7.12 -12.27 -0.72
CA HIS A 17 6.41 -13.51 -1.02
C HIS A 17 6.06 -13.50 -2.52
N PRO A 18 6.24 -14.60 -3.28
CA PRO A 18 6.18 -14.62 -4.75
C PRO A 18 4.84 -14.17 -5.36
N CYS A 19 3.88 -13.78 -4.51
CA CYS A 19 2.53 -13.35 -4.84
C CYS A 19 2.18 -11.98 -4.21
N THR A 20 3.17 -11.16 -3.83
CA THR A 20 2.95 -9.76 -3.37
C THR A 20 3.33 -8.77 -4.46
N ARG A 21 2.60 -7.64 -4.55
CA ARG A 21 2.84 -6.59 -5.56
C ARG A 21 2.80 -5.21 -4.90
N ALA A 22 3.89 -4.46 -5.06
CA ALA A 22 4.00 -3.08 -4.58
C ALA A 22 3.47 -2.09 -5.62
N TYR A 23 2.89 -0.99 -5.14
CA TYR A 23 2.50 0.18 -5.94
C TYR A 23 2.93 1.46 -5.21
N HIS A 24 3.41 2.47 -5.94
CA HIS A 24 3.94 3.69 -5.33
C HIS A 24 2.90 4.80 -5.18
N ASP A 25 1.99 4.90 -6.13
CA ASP A 25 0.95 5.94 -6.16
C ASP A 25 -0.44 5.32 -6.29
N VAL A 26 -1.17 5.34 -5.17
CA VAL A 26 -2.47 4.67 -5.01
C VAL A 26 -3.38 5.48 -4.09
N VAL A 27 -4.67 5.50 -4.42
CA VAL A 27 -5.75 5.99 -3.55
C VAL A 27 -6.73 4.86 -3.23
N ILE A 28 -7.09 4.70 -1.95
CA ILE A 28 -7.99 3.65 -1.46
C ILE A 28 -9.27 4.29 -0.91
N TYR A 29 -10.42 3.78 -1.34
CA TYR A 29 -11.74 4.23 -0.91
C TYR A 29 -12.50 3.15 -0.14
N GLY A 30 -13.18 3.54 0.95
CA GLY A 30 -13.86 2.63 1.86
C GLY A 30 -15.37 2.48 1.64
N ASP A 31 -15.98 3.43 0.94
CA ASP A 31 -17.40 3.46 0.66
C ASP A 31 -17.61 3.97 -0.77
N ALA A 32 -18.67 3.47 -1.42
CA ALA A 32 -19.09 3.89 -2.74
C ALA A 32 -19.87 5.22 -2.71
N ALA A 33 -20.54 5.52 -1.59
CA ALA A 33 -21.42 6.67 -1.45
C ALA A 33 -20.69 7.95 -1.01
N SER A 34 -19.50 7.81 -0.43
CA SER A 34 -18.66 8.91 -0.01
C SER A 34 -17.33 8.88 -0.74
N ASP A 35 -16.89 10.04 -1.25
CA ASP A 35 -15.51 10.27 -1.71
C ASP A 35 -14.48 10.26 -0.54
N ASP A 36 -14.78 9.53 0.54
CA ASP A 36 -13.94 9.46 1.71
C ASP A 36 -12.76 8.52 1.44
N THR A 37 -11.57 9.12 1.45
CA THR A 37 -10.32 8.44 1.17
C THR A 37 -9.81 7.78 2.44
N LEU A 38 -9.66 6.46 2.43
CA LEU A 38 -9.10 5.71 3.56
C LEU A 38 -7.60 5.86 3.67
N TYR A 39 -6.93 5.96 2.52
CA TYR A 39 -5.48 6.06 2.42
C TYR A 39 -5.07 6.54 1.03
N GLU A 40 -3.99 7.33 0.98
CA GLU A 40 -3.33 7.78 -0.24
C GLU A 40 -1.81 7.60 -0.04
N GLY A 41 -1.14 6.95 -0.99
CA GLY A 41 0.29 6.69 -0.94
C GLY A 41 0.67 5.26 -1.34
N PRO A 42 1.92 4.84 -1.05
CA PRO A 42 2.42 3.54 -1.48
C PRO A 42 1.77 2.41 -0.67
N ILE A 43 1.58 1.27 -1.34
CA ILE A 43 0.99 0.06 -0.75
C ILE A 43 1.69 -1.22 -1.23
N VAL A 44 1.55 -2.29 -0.46
CA VAL A 44 1.86 -3.66 -0.88
C VAL A 44 0.58 -4.50 -0.83
N VAL A 45 0.22 -5.07 -1.98
CA VAL A 45 -0.90 -6.01 -2.10
C VAL A 45 -0.39 -7.42 -1.86
N HIS A 46 -0.94 -8.07 -0.84
CA HIS A 46 -0.65 -9.46 -0.52
C HIS A 46 -1.49 -10.44 -1.35
N ALA A 47 -0.98 -11.66 -1.52
CA ALA A 47 -1.64 -12.72 -2.29
C ALA A 47 -3.06 -13.07 -1.81
N ASN A 48 -3.32 -12.85 -0.53
CA ASN A 48 -4.58 -13.09 0.15
C ASN A 48 -5.51 -11.86 0.15
N GLY A 49 -5.14 -10.80 -0.58
CA GLY A 49 -5.90 -9.56 -0.71
C GLY A 49 -5.69 -8.53 0.40
N TRP A 50 -4.88 -8.83 1.43
CA TRP A 50 -4.53 -7.83 2.44
C TRP A 50 -3.67 -6.72 1.84
N ILE A 51 -3.90 -5.49 2.28
CA ILE A 51 -3.13 -4.33 1.85
C ILE A 51 -2.28 -3.85 3.02
N GLU A 52 -0.99 -3.80 2.79
CA GLU A 52 -0.03 -3.20 3.72
C GLU A 52 0.25 -1.76 3.30
N LEU A 53 0.18 -0.88 4.28
CA LEU A 53 0.41 0.56 4.15
C LEU A 53 1.74 0.94 4.80
N GLU A 54 2.18 2.18 4.61
CA GLU A 54 3.32 2.69 5.37
C GLU A 54 3.11 2.56 6.89
N GLY A 55 4.17 2.18 7.60
CA GLY A 55 4.15 2.00 9.05
C GLY A 55 3.52 0.68 9.52
N ASP A 56 3.65 -0.39 8.73
CA ASP A 56 3.24 -1.77 9.06
C ASP A 56 1.74 -1.92 9.37
N ARG A 57 0.91 -1.01 8.83
CA ARG A 57 -0.55 -1.05 9.01
C ARG A 57 -1.18 -1.93 7.94
N LEU A 58 -2.04 -2.86 8.37
CA LEU A 58 -2.79 -3.74 7.50
C LEU A 58 -4.25 -3.29 7.34
N LEU A 59 -4.70 -3.19 6.09
CA LEU A 59 -6.11 -3.03 5.72
C LEU A 59 -6.68 -4.35 5.23
N SER A 60 -7.85 -4.69 5.77
CA SER A 60 -8.65 -5.82 5.31
C SER A 60 -9.24 -5.52 3.93
N PRO A 61 -9.20 -6.45 2.97
CA PRO A 61 -9.84 -6.27 1.66
C PRO A 61 -11.36 -6.03 1.77
N GLN A 62 -12.00 -6.48 2.86
CA GLN A 62 -13.44 -6.23 3.09
C GLN A 62 -13.75 -4.79 3.47
N ALA A 63 -12.75 -4.01 3.88
CA ALA A 63 -12.91 -2.60 4.21
C ALA A 63 -12.73 -1.68 2.98
N ILE A 64 -12.42 -2.26 1.82
CA ILE A 64 -12.07 -1.53 0.61
C ILE A 64 -13.21 -1.68 -0.40
N HIS A 65 -13.70 -0.55 -0.91
CA HIS A 65 -14.64 -0.53 -2.01
C HIS A 65 -13.92 -0.62 -3.36
N HIS A 66 -12.93 0.25 -3.58
CA HIS A 66 -12.07 0.23 -4.76
C HIS A 66 -10.72 0.88 -4.49
N ILE A 67 -9.78 0.63 -5.41
CA ILE A 67 -8.40 1.12 -5.38
C ILE A 67 -8.11 1.72 -6.75
N ASP A 68 -7.67 2.97 -6.76
CA ASP A 68 -7.18 3.65 -7.96
C ASP A 68 -5.66 3.63 -7.95
N ILE A 69 -5.05 3.09 -9.00
CA ILE A 69 -3.59 2.93 -9.14
C ILE A 69 -3.10 3.87 -10.24
N TYR A 70 -2.12 4.72 -9.89
CA TYR A 70 -1.52 5.70 -10.80
C TYR A 70 -0.08 5.37 -11.18
N ASP A 71 0.38 4.16 -10.82
CA ASP A 71 1.77 3.67 -11.01
C ASP A 71 2.19 3.42 -12.49
N ASP A 72 1.37 3.80 -13.48
CA ASP A 72 1.69 3.87 -14.92
C ASP A 72 1.22 5.24 -15.46
N LYS A 73 2.04 6.09 -16.11
CA LYS A 73 2.72 5.85 -17.41
C LYS A 73 3.93 6.78 -17.64
N ASP A 74 5.05 6.17 -18.03
CA ASP A 74 5.82 6.59 -19.24
C ASP A 74 5.87 5.40 -20.21
#